data_AF-A0A1M4EBU4-F1
#
_entry.id   AF-A0A1M4EBU4-F1
#
_cell.length_a   1.000
_cell.length_b   1.000
_cell.length_c   1.000
_cell.angle_alpha   90.00
_cell.angle_beta   90.00
_cell.angle_gamma   90.00
#
_symmetry.space_group_name_H-M   'P 1'
#
loop_
_entity.id
_entity.type
_entity.pdbx_description
1 polymer ?
#
loop_
_entity_poly.entity_id
_entity_poly.type
_entity_poly.pdbx_seq_one_letter_code
_entity_poly.pdbx_strand_id
1 'polypeptide(L)' 'MEKNVLKVLKALAEYLDLSLGDLVEGIALHAFDGKAPFTPETLAKIEQLKAVYGLTLTSADAHRLTER' A
#
# COMPACT_ATOMS: atom_id res chain seq x y z
N MET A 1 -9.91 -6.75 3.95
CA MET A 1 -9.05 -5.56 3.66
C MET A 1 -9.90 -4.31 3.44
N GLU A 2 -9.49 -3.16 4.00
CA GLU A 2 -10.19 -1.89 3.82
C GLU A 2 -10.21 -1.44 2.34
N LYS A 3 -11.35 -0.86 1.93
CA LYS A 3 -11.66 -0.56 0.53
C LYS A 3 -10.69 0.44 -0.11
N ASN A 4 -10.33 1.51 0.59
CA ASN A 4 -9.43 2.53 0.06
C ASN A 4 -7.97 2.06 0.07
N VAL A 5 -7.55 1.25 1.05
CA VAL A 5 -6.26 0.53 0.99
C VAL A 5 -6.18 -0.33 -0.26
N LEU A 6 -7.20 -1.13 -0.57
CA LEU A 6 -7.21 -1.97 -1.77
C LEU A 6 -7.12 -1.15 -3.07
N LYS A 7 -7.78 0.00 -3.14
CA LYS A 7 -7.72 0.88 -4.31
C LYS A 7 -6.32 1.47 -4.50
N VAL A 8 -5.70 1.95 -3.42
CA VAL A 8 -4.32 2.49 -3.47
C VAL A 8 -3.35 1.40 -3.92
N LEU A 9 -3.45 0.18 -3.37
CA LEU A 9 -2.59 -0.94 -3.78
C LEU A 9 -2.78 -1.31 -5.25
N LYS A 10 -4.01 -1.38 -5.75
CA LYS A 10 -4.28 -1.67 -7.17
C LYS A 10 -3.70 -0.60 -8.10
N ALA A 11 -3.90 0.67 -7.76
CA ALA A 11 -3.37 1.77 -8.57
C ALA A 11 -1.85 1.87 -8.53
N LEU A 12 -1.24 1.54 -7.38
CA LEU A 12 0.22 1.46 -7.28
C LEU A 12 0.78 0.30 -8.10
N ALA A 13 0.13 -0.86 -8.08
CA ALA A 13 0.53 -2.02 -8.88
C ALA A 13 0.52 -1.67 -10.38
N GLU A 14 -0.56 -1.04 -10.85
CA GLU A 14 -0.66 -0.53 -12.23
C GLU A 14 0.46 0.48 -12.55
N TYR A 15 0.73 1.43 -11.65
CA TYR A 15 1.80 2.42 -11.85
C TYR A 15 3.20 1.80 -11.97
N LEU A 16 3.44 0.70 -11.26
CA LEU A 16 4.72 -0.01 -11.25
C LEU A 16 4.82 -1.11 -12.30
N ASP A 17 3.80 -1.31 -13.13
CA ASP A 17 3.69 -2.41 -14.09
C ASP A 17 3.83 -3.79 -13.41
N LEU A 18 3.18 -3.96 -12.26
CA LEU A 18 3.18 -5.18 -11.45
C LEU A 18 1.75 -5.73 -11.30
N SER A 19 1.65 -7.05 -11.08
CA SER A 19 0.40 -7.59 -10.57
C SER A 19 0.18 -7.14 -9.12
N LEU A 20 -1.09 -7.11 -8.67
CA LEU A 20 -1.39 -6.84 -7.26
C LEU A 20 -0.74 -7.89 -6.33
N GLY A 21 -0.63 -9.14 -6.79
CA GLY A 21 0.01 -10.22 -6.06
C GLY A 21 1.50 -9.94 -5.85
N ASP A 22 2.22 -9.65 -6.91
CA ASP A 22 3.67 -9.37 -6.88
C ASP A 22 3.98 -8.17 -5.98
N LEU A 23 3.16 -7.11 -6.06
CA LEU A 23 3.31 -5.95 -5.20
C LEU A 23 3.15 -6.32 -3.72
N VAL A 24 2.10 -7.06 -3.37
CA VAL A 24 1.82 -7.44 -1.97
C VAL A 24 2.88 -8.40 -1.44
N GLU A 25 3.31 -9.38 -2.25
CA GLU A 25 4.40 -10.30 -1.90
C GLU A 25 5.70 -9.52 -1.65
N GLY A 26 6.07 -8.61 -2.55
CA GLY A 26 7.26 -7.78 -2.39
C GLY A 26 7.23 -6.93 -1.12
N ILE A 27 6.09 -6.31 -0.78
CA ILE A 27 5.91 -5.56 0.48
C ILE A 27 6.09 -6.49 1.69
N ALA A 28 5.47 -7.67 1.67
CA ALA A 28 5.55 -8.62 2.77
C ALA A 28 6.97 -9.12 3.00
N LEU A 29 7.70 -9.47 1.94
CA LEU A 29 9.10 -9.92 2.03
C LEU A 29 10.02 -8.82 2.61
N HIS A 30 9.87 -7.57 2.18
CA HIS A 30 10.61 -6.46 2.79
C HIS A 30 10.27 -6.27 4.27
N ALA A 31 9.00 -6.39 4.64
CA ALA A 31 8.57 -6.28 6.03
C ALA A 31 9.11 -7.43 6.90
N PHE A 32 9.15 -8.66 6.39
CA PHE A 32 9.77 -9.80 7.07
C PHE A 32 11.27 -9.60 7.30
N ASP A 33 11.95 -8.96 6.33
CA ASP A 33 13.36 -8.57 6.43
C ASP A 33 13.60 -7.32 7.30
N GLY A 34 12.55 -6.64 7.78
CA GLY A 34 12.66 -5.37 8.50
C GLY A 34 13.13 -4.19 7.64
N LYS A 35 12.97 -4.27 6.32
CA LYS A 35 13.37 -3.25 5.34
C LYS A 35 12.20 -2.42 4.86
N ALA A 36 12.47 -1.20 4.40
CA ALA A 36 11.48 -0.36 3.75
C ALA A 36 11.22 -0.86 2.31
N PRO A 37 9.95 -1.10 1.90
CA PRO A 37 9.63 -1.64 0.57
C PRO A 37 9.66 -0.60 -0.56
N PHE A 38 9.69 0.69 -0.24
CA PHE A 38 9.48 1.76 -1.22
C PHE A 38 10.56 2.83 -1.14
N THR A 39 10.92 3.35 -2.31
CA THR A 39 11.81 4.51 -2.44
C THR A 39 11.06 5.81 -2.12
N PRO A 40 11.76 6.93 -1.87
CA PRO A 40 11.11 8.23 -1.68
C PRO A 40 10.20 8.65 -2.84
N GLU A 41 10.55 8.30 -4.08
CA GLU A 41 9.73 8.57 -5.27
C GLU A 41 8.42 7.76 -5.24
N THR A 42 8.52 6.46 -4.94
CA THR A 42 7.33 5.60 -4.82
C THR A 42 6.43 6.05 -3.66
N LEU A 43 7.01 6.49 -2.54
CA LEU A 43 6.25 7.07 -1.43
C LEU A 43 5.50 8.35 -1.84
N ALA A 44 6.12 9.23 -2.62
CA ALA A 44 5.45 10.42 -3.15
C ALA A 44 4.26 10.03 -4.06
N LYS A 45 4.40 8.99 -4.88
CA LYS A 45 3.29 8.45 -5.68
C LYS A 45 2.17 7.89 -4.80
N ILE A 46 2.51 7.15 -3.74
CA ILE A 46 1.54 6.61 -2.78
C ILE A 46 0.72 7.73 -2.13
N GLU A 47 1.35 8.84 -1.71
CA GLU A 47 0.61 9.97 -1.14
C GLU A 47 -0.36 10.63 -2.14
N GLN A 48 0.02 10.74 -3.41
CA GLN A 48 -0.91 11.19 -4.46
C GLN A 48 -2.12 10.25 -4.60
N LEU A 49 -1.87 8.93 -4.63
CA LEU A 49 -2.94 7.93 -4.75
C LEU A 49 -3.84 7.91 -3.51
N LYS A 50 -3.27 8.08 -2.31
CA LYS A 50 -4.02 8.21 -1.05
C LYS A 50 -4.98 9.39 -1.11
N ALA A 51 -4.53 10.54 -1.62
CA ALA A 51 -5.38 11.71 -1.79
C ALA A 51 -6.54 11.46 -2.78
N VAL A 52 -6.27 10.79 -3.90
CA VAL A 52 -7.29 10.45 -4.92
C VAL A 52 -8.38 9.53 -4.34
N TYR A 53 -8.01 8.55 -3.52
CA TYR A 53 -8.95 7.56 -2.98
C TYR A 53 -9.47 7.89 -1.57
N GLY A 54 -9.02 8.98 -0.96
CA GLY A 54 -9.41 9.36 0.40
C GLY A 54 -8.91 8.37 1.46
N LEU A 55 -7.72 7.81 1.29
CA LEU A 55 -7.11 6.92 2.29
C LEU A 55 -6.40 7.74 3.38
N THR A 56 -6.99 7.78 4.57
CA THR A 56 -6.44 8.47 5.75
C THR A 56 -5.74 7.54 6.74
N LEU A 57 -5.87 6.23 6.55
CA LEU A 57 -5.27 5.24 7.44
C LEU A 57 -3.75 5.30 7.41
N THR A 58 -3.17 5.00 8.56
CA THR A 58 -1.73 4.93 8.81
C THR A 58 -1.36 3.60 9.43
N SER A 59 -0.07 3.37 9.66
CA SER A 59 0.40 2.19 10.40
C SER A 59 -0.15 2.12 11.83
N ALA A 60 -0.56 3.25 12.43
CA ALA A 60 -1.18 3.27 13.76
C ALA A 60 -2.60 2.65 13.80
N ASP A 61 -3.22 2.48 12.63
CA ASP A 61 -4.52 1.84 12.46
C ASP A 61 -4.39 0.35 12.12
N ALA A 62 -3.17 -0.13 11.87
CA ALA A 62 -2.91 -1.53 11.53
C ALA A 62 -3.41 -2.47 12.63
N HIS A 63 -4.02 -3.59 12.21
CA HIS A 63 -4.61 -4.61 13.10
C HIS A 63 -5.76 -4.15 14.01
N ARG A 64 -6.21 -2.89 13.89
CA ARG A 64 -7.30 -2.32 14.68
C ARG A 64 -8.61 -2.20 13.90
N LEU A 65 -8.57 -2.45 12.60
CA LEU A 65 -9.75 -2.49 11.74
C LEU A 65 -10.50 -3.79 11.99
N THR A 66 -11.75 -3.68 12.42
CA THR A 66 -12.68 -4.81 12.50
C THR A 66 -13.29 -5.02 11.12
N GLU A 67 -13.11 -6.20 10.54
CA GLU A 67 -13.83 -6.59 9.33
C GLU A 67 -15.34 -6.67 9.66
N ARG A 68 -16.16 -6.10 8.77
CA ARG A 68 -17.63 -6.19 8.86
C ARG A 68 -18.12 -7.41 8.12
#